data_AF-A0A0F9EM82-F1
#
_entry.id   AF-A0A0F9EM82-F1
#
_cell.length_a   1.000
_cell.length_b   1.000
_cell.length_c   1.000
_cell.angle_alpha   90.00
_cell.angle_beta   90.00
_cell.angle_gamma   90.00
#
_symmetry.space_group_name_H-M   'P 1'
#
loop_
_entity.id
_entity.type
_entity.pdbx_description
1 polymer ?
#
loop_
_entity_poly.entity_id
_entity_poly.type
_entity_poly.pdbx_seq_one_letter_code
_entity_poly.pdbx_strand_id
1 'polypeptide(L)'
;MLDQVIGRVIETEVQHRQMQIDYFAKREKVGPTPAPTLWQPKMESEKGKLVAVFVEPGAAHLVFGDEVAPAEALDIQYREVRLKIFGRTHDVESVEVIASGDEDVQVRFVGNFAFLNVYESSLHWTGLEPYKGNLFSETWNHMLSAGGKWVNMVRGGYRKVEVPVLEGDRAAAEGWSPSE
;
A
#
# COMPACT_ATOMS: atom_id res chain seq x y z
N MET A 1 -6.41 28.08 9.74
CA MET A 1 -5.81 27.09 10.66
C MET A 1 -6.03 25.66 10.15
N LEU A 2 -7.27 25.30 9.75
CA LEU A 2 -7.56 24.01 9.14
C LEU A 2 -6.76 23.76 7.84
N ASP A 3 -6.68 24.75 6.94
CA ASP A 3 -5.93 24.61 5.67
C ASP A 3 -4.43 24.36 5.87
N GLN A 4 -3.84 24.92 6.93
CA GLN A 4 -2.44 24.69 7.28
C GLN A 4 -2.21 23.27 7.82
N VAL A 5 -3.19 22.71 8.54
CA VAL A 5 -3.14 21.32 9.01
C VAL A 5 -3.29 20.37 7.83
N ILE A 6 -4.25 20.61 6.95
CA ILE A 6 -4.45 19.82 5.72
C ILE A 6 -3.19 19.85 4.84
N GLY A 7 -2.61 21.05 4.64
CA GLY A 7 -1.37 21.20 3.86
C GLY A 7 -0.20 20.38 4.44
N ARG A 8 -0.05 20.34 5.77
CA ARG A 8 1.00 19.53 6.42
C ARG A 8 0.75 18.03 6.29
N VAL A 9 -0.50 17.59 6.39
CA VAL A 9 -0.87 16.18 6.18
C VAL A 9 -0.49 15.78 4.76
N ILE A 10 -0.90 16.56 3.76
CA ILE A 10 -0.59 16.29 2.36
C ILE A 10 0.92 16.28 2.10
N GLU A 11 1.66 17.26 2.62
CA GLU A 11 3.12 17.30 2.49
C GLU A 11 3.78 16.04 3.06
N THR A 12 3.31 15.60 4.24
CA THR A 12 3.80 14.40 4.90
C THR A 12 3.51 13.16 4.04
N GLU A 13 2.29 13.00 3.52
CA GLU A 13 1.92 11.88 2.66
C GLU A 13 2.77 11.82 1.38
N VAL A 14 2.99 12.98 0.74
CA VAL A 14 3.82 13.09 -0.47
C VAL A 14 5.25 12.67 -0.18
N GLN A 15 5.82 13.09 0.95
CA GLN A 15 7.18 12.70 1.37
C GLN A 15 7.28 11.19 1.57
N HIS A 16 6.29 10.56 2.20
CA HIS A 16 6.27 9.11 2.41
C HIS A 16 6.18 8.33 1.09
N ARG A 17 5.30 8.75 0.18
CA ARG A 17 5.20 8.14 -1.16
C ARG A 17 6.51 8.28 -1.93
N GLN A 18 7.12 9.46 -1.92
CA GLN A 18 8.41 9.67 -2.60
C GLN A 18 9.51 8.80 -1.99
N MET A 19 9.55 8.66 -0.67
CA MET A 19 10.48 7.77 0.02
C MET A 19 10.33 6.31 -0.45
N GLN A 20 9.09 5.80 -0.57
CA GLN A 20 8.86 4.45 -1.09
C GLN A 20 9.32 4.31 -2.54
N ILE A 21 8.95 5.26 -3.41
CA ILE A 21 9.37 5.26 -4.82
C ILE A 21 10.90 5.18 -4.90
N ASP A 22 11.59 6.05 -4.16
CA ASP A 22 13.04 6.11 -4.11
C ASP A 22 13.66 4.82 -3.60
N TYR A 23 13.10 4.21 -2.54
CA TYR A 23 13.59 2.97 -1.97
C TYR A 23 13.51 1.82 -2.97
N PHE A 24 12.33 1.60 -3.56
CA PHE A 24 12.12 0.47 -4.47
C PHE A 24 12.78 0.68 -5.84
N ALA A 25 13.03 1.92 -6.25
CA ALA A 25 13.85 2.20 -7.44
C ALA A 25 15.33 1.87 -7.24
N LYS A 26 15.86 2.01 -6.02
CA LYS A 26 17.30 1.88 -5.72
C LYS A 26 17.69 0.54 -5.11
N ARG A 27 16.74 -0.21 -4.53
CA ARG A 27 17.01 -1.51 -3.92
C ARG A 27 17.55 -2.51 -4.94
N GLU A 28 18.26 -3.52 -4.46
CA GLU A 28 18.67 -4.64 -5.29
C GLU A 28 17.49 -5.59 -5.56
N LYS A 29 17.32 -6.01 -6.81
CA LYS A 29 16.22 -6.88 -7.27
C LYS A 29 16.64 -8.34 -7.17
N VAL A 30 16.69 -8.87 -5.95
CA VAL A 30 17.14 -10.23 -5.64
C VAL A 30 16.08 -11.03 -4.90
N GLY A 31 16.21 -12.35 -4.93
CA GLY A 31 15.28 -13.27 -4.27
C GLY A 31 14.16 -13.78 -5.20
N PRO A 32 13.23 -14.57 -4.66
CA PRO A 32 12.11 -15.08 -5.45
C PRO A 32 11.14 -13.96 -5.82
N THR A 33 10.48 -14.11 -6.96
CA THR A 33 9.30 -13.30 -7.30
C THR A 33 8.13 -13.78 -6.43
N PRO A 34 7.56 -12.93 -5.57
CA PRO A 34 6.50 -13.37 -4.66
C PRO A 34 5.17 -13.56 -5.40
N ALA A 35 4.34 -14.46 -4.89
CA ALA A 35 2.95 -14.65 -5.32
C ALA A 35 2.02 -14.52 -4.11
N PRO A 36 1.83 -13.30 -3.57
CA PRO A 36 1.05 -13.08 -2.35
C PRO A 36 -0.42 -13.44 -2.56
N THR A 37 -1.02 -14.10 -1.58
CA THR A 37 -2.46 -14.09 -1.39
C THR A 37 -2.86 -12.76 -0.77
N LEU A 38 -3.81 -12.08 -1.40
CA LEU A 38 -4.16 -10.70 -1.09
C LEU A 38 -5.51 -10.65 -0.37
N TRP A 39 -5.57 -9.85 0.68
CA TRP A 39 -6.75 -9.71 1.51
C TRP A 39 -7.07 -8.23 1.71
N GLN A 40 -8.34 -7.88 1.59
CA GLN A 40 -8.85 -6.53 1.90
C GLN A 40 -9.99 -6.62 2.90
N PRO A 41 -10.23 -5.56 3.71
CA PRO A 41 -11.40 -5.50 4.58
C PRO A 41 -12.68 -5.65 3.76
N LYS A 42 -13.68 -6.38 4.26
CA LYS A 42 -14.97 -6.52 3.56
C LYS A 42 -15.68 -5.17 3.42
N MET A 43 -15.50 -4.30 4.42
CA MET A 43 -16.10 -2.97 4.49
C MET A 43 -15.08 -1.92 4.09
N GLU A 44 -14.96 -1.68 2.79
CA GLU A 44 -14.03 -0.71 2.20
C GLU A 44 -14.70 -0.06 0.99
N SER A 45 -14.29 1.17 0.64
CA SER A 45 -14.80 1.87 -0.54
C SER A 45 -14.45 1.11 -1.82
N GLU A 46 -15.39 1.04 -2.77
CA GLU A 46 -15.14 0.49 -4.11
C GLU A 46 -13.97 1.19 -4.82
N LYS A 47 -13.78 2.50 -4.57
CA LYS A 47 -12.69 3.29 -5.16
C LYS A 47 -11.31 2.89 -4.62
N GLY A 48 -11.23 2.47 -3.36
CA GLY A 48 -9.98 2.07 -2.69
C GLY A 48 -9.62 0.59 -2.85
N LYS A 49 -10.30 -0.12 -3.76
CA LYS A 49 -10.02 -1.55 -3.97
C LYS A 49 -8.66 -1.75 -4.59
N LEU A 50 -8.02 -2.85 -4.23
CA LEU A 50 -6.87 -3.37 -4.93
C LEU A 50 -7.33 -3.78 -6.34
N VAL A 51 -6.59 -3.35 -7.36
CA VAL A 51 -6.95 -3.51 -8.77
C VAL A 51 -5.90 -4.27 -9.58
N ALA A 52 -4.64 -4.26 -9.13
CA ALA A 52 -3.56 -5.05 -9.71
C ALA A 52 -2.44 -5.26 -8.68
N VAL A 53 -1.58 -6.24 -8.91
CA VAL A 53 -0.30 -6.39 -8.22
C VAL A 53 0.80 -6.59 -9.23
N PHE A 54 1.88 -5.81 -9.09
CA PHE A 54 3.11 -6.01 -9.82
C PHE A 54 4.12 -6.73 -8.94
N VAL A 55 4.84 -7.67 -9.53
CA VAL A 55 5.83 -8.47 -8.81
C VAL A 55 7.17 -8.43 -9.53
N GLU A 56 8.23 -8.34 -8.73
CA GLU A 56 9.61 -8.42 -9.17
C GLU A 56 10.42 -9.21 -8.11
N PRO A 57 11.65 -9.67 -8.41
CA PRO A 57 12.46 -10.39 -7.44
C PRO A 57 12.56 -9.67 -6.08
N GLY A 58 12.04 -10.32 -5.04
CA GLY A 58 12.06 -9.80 -3.66
C GLY A 58 11.07 -8.67 -3.37
N ALA A 59 10.10 -8.36 -4.24
CA ALA A 59 9.08 -7.35 -3.92
C ALA A 59 7.72 -7.58 -4.59
N ALA A 60 6.68 -7.01 -3.97
CA ALA A 60 5.36 -6.85 -4.56
C ALA A 60 4.91 -5.39 -4.43
N HIS A 61 4.25 -4.89 -5.47
CA HIS A 61 3.71 -3.55 -5.56
C HIS A 61 2.20 -3.64 -5.80
N LEU A 62 1.44 -3.31 -4.77
CA LEU A 62 -0.01 -3.38 -4.73
C LEU A 62 -0.58 -2.07 -5.30
N VAL A 63 -1.38 -2.17 -6.36
CA VAL A 63 -2.02 -1.02 -6.99
C VAL A 63 -3.48 -0.95 -6.53
N PHE A 64 -3.85 0.15 -5.90
CA PHE A 64 -5.20 0.44 -5.44
C PHE A 64 -5.83 1.47 -6.37
N GLY A 65 -7.13 1.32 -6.67
CA GLY A 65 -7.84 2.19 -7.62
C GLY A 65 -7.76 3.68 -7.26
N ASP A 66 -7.71 3.99 -5.97
CA ASP A 66 -7.57 5.33 -5.42
C ASP A 66 -7.18 5.27 -3.94
N GLU A 67 -6.67 6.36 -3.38
CA GLU A 67 -6.58 6.58 -1.94
C GLU A 67 -7.71 7.53 -1.53
N VAL A 68 -8.61 7.06 -0.65
CA VAL A 68 -9.81 7.82 -0.27
C VAL A 68 -9.67 8.31 1.15
N ALA A 69 -9.41 9.61 1.34
CA ALA A 69 -9.28 10.17 2.68
C ALA A 69 -10.62 10.09 3.45
N PRO A 70 -10.59 9.98 4.79
CA PRO A 70 -11.79 9.78 5.60
C PRO A 70 -12.73 11.01 5.60
N ALA A 71 -12.22 12.19 5.21
CA ALA A 71 -12.98 13.42 5.11
C ALA A 71 -12.94 13.97 3.68
N GLU A 72 -14.10 14.26 3.10
CA GLU A 72 -14.25 14.72 1.71
C GLU A 72 -13.39 15.95 1.38
N ALA A 73 -13.33 16.93 2.28
CA ALA A 73 -12.53 18.14 2.06
C ALA A 73 -11.02 17.86 1.97
N LEU A 74 -10.52 16.88 2.75
CA LEU A 74 -9.14 16.42 2.67
C LEU A 74 -8.93 15.59 1.39
N ASP A 75 -9.89 14.71 1.07
CA ASP A 75 -9.84 13.83 -0.09
C ASP A 75 -9.69 14.62 -1.40
N ILE A 76 -10.50 15.66 -1.59
CA ILE A 76 -10.46 16.52 -2.78
C ILE A 76 -9.09 17.19 -2.92
N GLN A 77 -8.62 17.86 -1.87
CA GLN A 77 -7.33 18.58 -1.92
C GLN A 77 -6.15 17.62 -2.11
N TYR A 78 -6.19 16.47 -1.45
CA TYR A 78 -5.11 15.50 -1.56
C TYR A 78 -5.10 14.82 -2.94
N ARG A 79 -6.27 14.51 -3.50
CA ARG A 79 -6.42 14.01 -4.89
C ARG A 79 -5.80 14.98 -5.90
N GLU A 80 -6.09 16.27 -5.78
CA GLU A 80 -5.51 17.31 -6.65
C GLU A 80 -3.97 17.32 -6.57
N VAL A 81 -3.43 17.21 -5.36
CA VAL A 81 -1.97 17.16 -5.16
C VAL A 81 -1.37 15.89 -5.73
N ARG A 82 -1.99 14.73 -5.56
CA ARG A 82 -1.51 13.46 -6.15
C ARG A 82 -1.50 13.52 -7.68
N LEU A 83 -2.55 14.07 -8.30
CA LEU A 83 -2.58 14.31 -9.74
C LEU A 83 -1.46 15.25 -10.20
N LYS A 84 -1.23 16.34 -9.46
CA LYS A 84 -0.21 17.33 -9.82
C LYS A 84 1.21 16.81 -9.69
N ILE A 85 1.51 16.06 -8.63
CA ILE A 85 2.87 15.60 -8.31
C ILE A 85 3.20 14.29 -9.02
N PHE A 86 2.28 13.33 -9.01
CA PHE A 86 2.53 11.97 -9.52
C PHE A 86 1.87 11.72 -10.88
N GLY A 87 1.01 12.62 -11.36
CA GLY A 87 0.28 12.42 -12.62
C GLY A 87 -0.87 11.40 -12.53
N ARG A 88 -1.21 10.94 -11.32
CA ARG A 88 -2.16 9.84 -11.07
C ARG A 88 -2.93 9.98 -9.77
N THR A 89 -4.04 9.26 -9.65
CA THR A 89 -4.83 9.14 -8.40
C THR A 89 -4.89 7.74 -7.85
N HIS A 90 -4.61 6.70 -8.64
CA HIS A 90 -4.44 5.37 -8.06
C HIS A 90 -3.32 5.44 -7.03
N ASP A 91 -3.38 4.57 -6.03
CA ASP A 91 -2.33 4.45 -5.05
C ASP A 91 -1.49 3.21 -5.32
N VAL A 92 -0.23 3.26 -4.91
CA VAL A 92 0.63 2.08 -5.01
C VAL A 92 1.35 1.94 -3.68
N GLU A 93 1.30 0.74 -3.09
CA GLU A 93 2.02 0.39 -1.87
C GLU A 93 2.97 -0.76 -2.14
N SER A 94 4.19 -0.68 -1.64
CA SER A 94 5.21 -1.69 -1.93
C SER A 94 5.67 -2.41 -0.68
N VAL A 95 5.99 -3.69 -0.85
CA VAL A 95 6.60 -4.50 0.20
C VAL A 95 7.83 -5.21 -0.34
N GLU A 96 8.83 -5.35 0.52
CA GLU A 96 10.04 -6.12 0.23
C GLU A 96 9.94 -7.48 0.94
N VAL A 97 10.15 -8.56 0.19
CA VAL A 97 10.17 -9.93 0.70
C VAL A 97 11.61 -10.33 0.93
N ILE A 98 11.96 -10.52 2.20
CA ILE A 98 13.32 -10.81 2.67
C ILE A 98 13.36 -12.28 3.07
N ALA A 99 14.13 -13.08 2.34
CA ALA A 99 14.47 -14.43 2.78
C ALA A 99 15.73 -14.36 3.66
N SER A 100 15.65 -14.79 4.92
CA SER A 100 16.84 -14.94 5.77
C SER A 100 17.16 -16.41 5.98
N GLY A 101 18.26 -16.89 5.37
CA GLY A 101 18.87 -18.19 5.66
C GLY A 101 17.89 -19.37 5.76
N ASP A 102 18.18 -20.28 6.71
CA ASP A 102 17.32 -21.43 7.01
C ASP A 102 16.07 -20.99 7.80
N GLU A 103 15.03 -20.65 7.04
CA GLU A 103 13.60 -20.85 7.34
C GLU A 103 12.77 -19.84 8.16
N ASP A 104 12.91 -18.53 7.92
CA ASP A 104 11.74 -17.63 8.07
C ASP A 104 11.79 -16.52 7.01
N VAL A 105 10.82 -16.52 6.08
CA VAL A 105 10.65 -15.39 5.16
C VAL A 105 9.99 -14.26 5.93
N GLN A 106 10.55 -13.06 5.83
CA GLN A 106 9.97 -11.85 6.40
C GLN A 106 9.49 -10.93 5.27
N VAL A 107 8.52 -10.10 5.59
CA VAL A 107 8.13 -8.99 4.72
C VAL A 107 8.42 -7.68 5.44
N ARG A 108 9.10 -6.79 4.74
CA ARG A 108 9.35 -5.42 5.16
C ARG A 108 8.34 -4.50 4.48
N PHE A 109 7.60 -3.80 5.33
CA PHE A 109 6.65 -2.77 4.96
C PHE A 109 7.38 -1.43 5.06
N VAL A 110 7.75 -0.82 3.93
CA VAL A 110 8.56 0.41 3.93
C VAL A 110 7.61 1.60 3.96
N GLY A 111 7.44 2.21 5.12
CA GLY A 111 6.57 3.38 5.26
C GLY A 111 5.09 3.11 5.06
N ASN A 112 4.65 1.85 5.14
CA ASN A 112 3.25 1.45 4.99
C ASN A 112 2.85 0.35 5.98
N PHE A 113 3.58 0.21 7.09
CA PHE A 113 3.30 -0.83 8.07
C PHE A 113 2.08 -0.53 8.95
N ALA A 114 1.06 -1.37 8.89
CA ALA A 114 -0.08 -1.29 9.79
C ALA A 114 0.31 -1.87 11.15
N PHE A 115 0.64 -1.01 12.14
CA PHE A 115 0.89 -1.47 13.50
C PHE A 115 -0.44 -1.67 14.28
N LEU A 116 -0.91 -0.61 14.93
CA LEU A 116 -2.23 -0.49 15.57
C LEU A 116 -3.03 0.64 14.93
N ASN A 117 -2.74 0.94 13.65
CA ASN A 117 -3.20 2.17 13.04
C ASN A 117 -4.73 2.24 13.11
N VAL A 118 -5.25 3.27 13.78
CA VAL A 118 -6.66 3.60 13.76
C VAL A 118 -6.97 3.94 12.31
N TYR A 119 -8.01 3.32 11.75
CA TYR A 119 -8.30 3.30 10.32
C TYR A 119 -8.13 4.69 9.67
N GLU A 120 -8.50 5.75 10.39
CA GLU A 120 -8.49 7.16 10.00
C GLU A 120 -7.14 7.92 10.14
N SER A 121 -6.01 7.26 10.41
CA SER A 121 -4.73 7.94 10.67
C SER A 121 -3.67 7.77 9.58
N SER A 122 -3.01 8.89 9.24
CA SER A 122 -1.90 9.02 8.26
C SER A 122 -0.53 8.66 8.83
N LEU A 123 -0.47 7.80 9.84
CA LEU A 123 0.80 7.44 10.47
C LEU A 123 1.48 6.32 9.68
N HIS A 124 2.59 6.69 9.04
CA HIS A 124 3.42 5.79 8.25
C HIS A 124 4.56 5.23 9.09
N TRP A 125 4.66 3.90 9.13
CA TRP A 125 5.73 3.19 9.83
C TRP A 125 6.44 2.22 8.91
N THR A 126 7.69 1.92 9.26
CA THR A 126 8.40 0.76 8.68
C THR A 126 8.37 -0.38 9.68
N GLY A 127 8.03 -1.58 9.20
CA GLY A 127 7.90 -2.76 10.05
C GLY A 127 8.32 -4.04 9.34
N LEU A 128 8.54 -5.07 10.14
CA LEU A 128 8.85 -6.44 9.69
C LEU A 128 7.81 -7.38 10.30
N GLU A 129 7.21 -8.23 9.48
CA GLU A 129 6.39 -9.34 9.96
C GLU A 129 6.82 -10.66 9.31
N PRO A 130 6.62 -11.81 9.99
CA PRO A 130 6.76 -13.12 9.36
C PRO A 130 5.84 -13.24 8.16
N TYR A 131 6.38 -13.66 7.02
CA TYR A 131 5.67 -13.77 5.77
C TYR A 131 5.28 -15.21 5.46
N LYS A 132 3.98 -15.47 5.47
CA LYS A 132 3.39 -16.78 5.14
C LYS A 132 2.63 -16.74 3.82
N GLY A 133 3.10 -15.93 2.87
CA GLY A 133 2.45 -15.79 1.56
C GLY A 133 1.18 -14.94 1.57
N ASN A 134 0.90 -14.18 2.62
CA ASN A 134 -0.31 -13.36 2.74
C ASN A 134 0.03 -11.88 2.94
N LEU A 135 -0.73 -11.00 2.31
CA LEU A 135 -0.71 -9.55 2.52
C LEU A 135 -2.14 -9.05 2.72
N PHE A 136 -2.31 -8.18 3.71
CA PHE A 136 -3.59 -7.60 4.11
C PHE A 136 -3.50 -6.09 3.98
N SER A 137 -4.46 -5.48 3.27
CA SER A 137 -4.75 -4.05 3.43
C SER A 137 -5.57 -3.81 4.68
N GLU A 138 -5.32 -2.73 5.39
CA GLU A 138 -5.84 -2.50 6.74
C GLU A 138 -6.62 -1.19 6.90
N THR A 139 -6.30 -0.17 6.11
CA THR A 139 -6.75 1.22 6.33
C THR A 139 -7.04 1.97 5.02
N TRP A 140 -7.58 3.21 5.11
CA TRP A 140 -7.87 4.04 3.92
C TRP A 140 -6.62 4.52 3.18
N ASN A 141 -5.49 4.66 3.87
CA ASN A 141 -4.18 4.93 3.29
C ASN A 141 -3.42 3.62 2.95
N HIS A 142 -4.16 2.53 2.77
CA HIS A 142 -3.68 1.21 2.37
C HIS A 142 -2.48 0.68 3.16
N MET A 143 -2.44 0.95 4.47
CA MET A 143 -1.43 0.35 5.33
C MET A 143 -1.56 -1.16 5.31
N LEU A 144 -0.42 -1.85 5.35
CA LEU A 144 -0.33 -3.27 5.08
C LEU A 144 0.14 -4.08 6.29
N SER A 145 -0.29 -5.32 6.36
CA SER A 145 0.23 -6.34 7.28
C SER A 145 0.32 -7.71 6.62
N ALA A 146 1.03 -8.65 7.23
CA ALA A 146 1.11 -10.06 6.84
C ALA A 146 0.19 -10.96 7.69
N GLY A 147 -0.28 -10.47 8.84
CA GLY A 147 -1.10 -11.23 9.79
C GLY A 147 -2.58 -10.88 9.81
N GLY A 148 -3.00 -9.75 9.23
CA GLY A 148 -4.32 -9.18 9.44
C GLY A 148 -4.44 -8.58 10.84
N LYS A 149 -5.21 -7.50 11.01
CA LYS A 149 -5.54 -6.95 12.35
C LYS A 149 -6.94 -7.33 12.84
N TRP A 150 -7.05 -7.53 14.15
CA TRP A 150 -8.30 -7.88 14.83
C TRP A 150 -9.38 -6.79 14.68
N VAL A 151 -8.98 -5.52 14.54
CA VAL A 151 -9.91 -4.40 14.35
C VAL A 151 -10.78 -4.61 13.10
N ASN A 152 -10.20 -5.13 12.02
CA ASN A 152 -10.93 -5.44 10.80
C ASN A 152 -11.80 -6.69 10.94
N MET A 153 -11.46 -7.63 11.83
CA MET A 153 -12.34 -8.75 12.17
C MET A 153 -13.65 -8.27 12.81
N VAL A 154 -13.58 -7.25 13.68
CA VAL A 154 -14.77 -6.63 14.28
C VAL A 154 -15.62 -5.88 13.24
N ARG A 155 -15.00 -5.42 12.14
CA ARG A 155 -15.66 -4.71 11.02
C ARG A 155 -16.15 -5.62 9.89
N GLY A 156 -16.32 -6.92 10.15
CA GLY A 156 -16.82 -7.90 9.19
C GLY A 156 -15.76 -8.81 8.57
N GLY A 157 -14.49 -8.61 8.92
CA GLY A 157 -13.35 -9.41 8.50
C GLY A 157 -12.84 -9.05 7.12
N TYR A 158 -12.09 -9.98 6.53
CA TYR A 158 -11.44 -9.82 5.23
C TYR A 158 -12.15 -10.61 4.13
N ARG A 159 -11.98 -10.15 2.90
CA ARG A 159 -12.23 -10.91 1.68
C ARG A 159 -10.89 -11.18 1.00
N LYS A 160 -10.74 -12.37 0.42
CA LYS A 160 -9.67 -12.63 -0.53
C LYS A 160 -9.95 -11.78 -1.78
N VAL A 161 -8.91 -11.16 -2.31
CA VAL A 161 -8.98 -10.34 -3.52
C VAL A 161 -8.26 -11.05 -4.65
N GLU A 162 -8.93 -11.17 -5.79
CA GLU A 162 -8.37 -11.77 -7.00
C GLU A 162 -8.23 -10.65 -8.03
N VAL A 163 -6.98 -10.24 -8.25
CA VAL A 163 -6.59 -9.18 -9.17
C VAL A 163 -5.49 -9.70 -10.10
N PRO A 164 -5.29 -9.08 -11.27
CA PRO A 164 -4.17 -9.42 -12.13
C PRO A 164 -2.84 -9.32 -11.37
N VAL A 165 -2.03 -10.37 -11.49
CA VAL A 165 -0.63 -10.38 -11.07
C VAL A 165 0.23 -10.20 -12.31
N LEU A 166 0.96 -9.10 -12.36
CA LEU A 166 1.74 -8.65 -13.50
C LEU A 166 3.22 -8.65 -13.14
N GLU A 167 4.09 -8.98 -14.09
CA GLU A 167 5.52 -8.78 -13.89
C GLU A 167 5.87 -7.29 -14.09
N GLY A 168 6.65 -6.74 -13.17
CA GLY A 168 7.12 -5.37 -13.28
C GLY A 168 7.52 -4.80 -11.93
N ASP A 169 8.27 -3.72 -11.99
CA ASP A 169 8.76 -3.03 -10.82
C ASP A 169 7.80 -1.93 -10.35
N ARG A 170 8.22 -1.19 -9.33
CA ARG A 170 7.45 -0.06 -8.81
C ARG A 170 7.09 0.94 -9.91
N ALA A 171 7.98 1.24 -10.85
CA ALA A 171 7.68 2.20 -11.92
C ALA A 171 6.60 1.68 -12.88
N ALA A 172 6.61 0.37 -13.17
CA ALA A 172 5.53 -0.25 -13.95
C ALA A 172 4.17 -0.16 -13.24
N ALA A 173 4.15 -0.38 -11.92
CA ALA A 173 2.94 -0.24 -11.10
C ALA A 173 2.42 1.21 -11.05
N GLU A 174 3.33 2.18 -10.97
CA GLU A 174 3.04 3.61 -10.99
C GLU A 174 2.45 4.07 -12.34
N GLY A 175 3.02 3.58 -13.44
CA GLY A 175 2.54 3.87 -14.79
C GLY A 175 1.31 3.05 -15.22
N TRP A 176 0.84 2.14 -14.37
CA TRP A 176 -0.30 1.31 -14.70
C TRP A 176 -1.59 2.12 -14.73
N SER A 177 -2.37 1.90 -15.77
CA SER A 177 -3.74 2.36 -15.88
C SER A 177 -4.58 1.12 -16.18
N PRO A 178 -5.71 0.89 -15.48
CA PRO A 178 -6.65 -0.11 -15.95
C PRO A 178 -7.09 0.31 -17.36
N SER A 179 -6.69 -0.45 -18.37
CA SER A 179 -7.28 -0.32 -19.70
C SER A 179 -8.80 -0.48 -19.55
N GLU A 180 -9.56 0.50 -20.04
CA GLU A 180 -11.03 0.52 -20.05
C GLU A 180 -11.64 -0.82 -20.50
#